data_AF-A0AAQ4D233-F1
#
_entry.id   AF-A0AAQ4D233-F1
#
_cell.length_a   1.000
_cell.length_b   1.000
_cell.length_c   1.000
_cell.angle_alpha   90.00
_cell.angle_beta   90.00
_cell.angle_gamma   90.00
#
_symmetry.space_group_name_H-M   'P 1'
#
loop_
_entity.id
_entity.type
_entity.pdbx_description
1 polymer ?
#
loop_
_entity_poly.entity_id
_entity_poly.type
_entity_poly.pdbx_seq_one_letter_code
_entity_poly.pdbx_strand_id
1 'polypeptide(L)'
;VRFANLLFVDNPVGTGYSYVSNETAFAANNSQIAADLVTMISFFLTKMPEFQNVPLYIFSESYGGKMAAEFALALYKAHASGKVSCKLAGVALGDGWLSPLDSTSTWGQYLYTMSFLDKSNLLTLNKVVSEIRQALVAKQGAKATELWASAEDLVEQLTNGIDWYNILQPQSEQVAALNKELPPLDRAYIRNVARFYNGTLADLMNGPVKEKLGSIPKNVTWGGQSGEVFKALKADFMLPAVDTVDRLLNETDIKVAVYSGQLDLIVDALGTLQWMEQLKWPGMKDFQSATKTPMVVQGETAGYHKAFKNLALYWVLKAGHMVPADAPLAAQAMAHHITTGQW
;
A
#
# COMPACT_ATOMS: atom_id res chain seq x y z
N VAL A 1 0.85 11.06 16.60
CA VAL A 1 -0.54 11.52 16.38
C VAL A 1 -1.15 11.89 17.73
N ARG A 2 -1.78 13.07 17.87
CA ARG A 2 -2.41 13.52 19.14
C ARG A 2 -3.90 13.87 19.00
N PHE A 3 -4.51 13.55 17.85
CA PHE A 3 -5.87 13.95 17.49
C PHE A 3 -6.78 12.75 17.11
N ALA A 4 -6.28 11.52 17.24
CA ALA A 4 -7.02 10.31 16.89
C ALA A 4 -6.61 9.14 17.79
N ASN A 5 -7.53 8.18 17.97
CA ASN A 5 -7.21 6.86 18.50
C ASN A 5 -6.69 6.00 17.34
N LEU A 6 -5.58 5.30 17.54
CA LEU A 6 -4.97 4.46 16.50
C LEU A 6 -5.19 2.99 16.85
N LEU A 7 -5.71 2.24 15.88
CA LEU A 7 -5.82 0.78 15.93
C LEU A 7 -4.89 0.20 14.87
N PHE A 8 -3.84 -0.49 15.30
CA PHE A 8 -2.97 -1.25 14.42
C PHE A 8 -3.42 -2.71 14.40
N VAL A 9 -3.52 -3.28 13.20
CA VAL A 9 -4.00 -4.64 12.98
C VAL A 9 -2.97 -5.39 12.15
N ASP A 10 -2.41 -6.45 12.71
CA ASP A 10 -1.61 -7.41 11.94
C ASP A 10 -2.55 -8.18 11.01
N ASN A 11 -2.44 -7.93 9.71
CA ASN A 11 -3.35 -8.47 8.70
C ASN A 11 -2.59 -8.80 7.40
N PRO A 12 -2.98 -9.86 6.67
CA PRO A 12 -3.96 -10.90 7.03
C PRO A 12 -3.42 -11.89 8.07
N VAL A 13 -4.19 -12.92 8.40
CA VAL A 13 -3.70 -14.04 9.20
C VAL A 13 -2.42 -14.62 8.58
N GLY A 14 -1.41 -14.87 9.41
CA GLY A 14 -0.05 -15.20 8.99
C GLY A 14 0.94 -14.03 9.01
N THR A 15 0.48 -12.79 9.20
CA THR A 15 1.30 -11.59 9.35
C THR A 15 1.47 -11.21 10.82
N GLY A 16 2.67 -10.81 11.24
CA GLY A 16 2.95 -10.35 12.61
C GLY A 16 2.55 -11.38 13.67
N TYR A 17 1.66 -11.01 14.58
CA TYR A 17 1.07 -11.91 15.58
C TYR A 17 -0.25 -12.57 15.16
N SER A 18 -0.84 -12.20 14.02
CA SER A 18 -2.02 -12.87 13.51
C SER A 18 -1.62 -14.22 12.93
N TYR A 19 -2.27 -15.31 13.36
CA TYR A 19 -1.85 -16.67 13.04
C TYR A 19 -3.02 -17.56 12.64
N VAL A 20 -2.68 -18.67 11.97
CA VAL A 20 -3.59 -19.77 11.66
C VAL A 20 -3.05 -21.06 12.27
N SER A 21 -3.94 -22.02 12.54
CA SER A 21 -3.51 -23.36 12.97
C SER A 21 -3.10 -24.25 11.79
N ASN A 22 -3.50 -23.89 10.57
CA ASN A 22 -3.17 -24.57 9.33
C ASN A 22 -2.99 -23.53 8.21
N GLU A 23 -1.87 -23.58 7.51
CA GLU A 23 -1.50 -22.67 6.43
C GLU A 23 -2.48 -22.66 5.26
N THR A 24 -3.29 -23.72 5.08
CA THR A 24 -4.37 -23.73 4.09
C THR A 24 -5.45 -22.68 4.36
N ALA A 25 -5.46 -22.05 5.54
CA ALA A 25 -6.38 -20.98 5.91
C ALA A 25 -5.87 -19.58 5.57
N PHE A 26 -4.69 -19.43 4.95
CA PHE A 26 -4.25 -18.12 4.46
C PHE A 26 -5.21 -17.60 3.39
N ALA A 27 -5.50 -16.31 3.45
CA ALA A 27 -6.25 -15.63 2.41
C ALA A 27 -5.46 -15.67 1.08
N ALA A 28 -6.14 -16.07 0.01
CA ALA A 28 -5.60 -16.19 -1.33
C ALA A 28 -5.95 -15.02 -2.25
N ASN A 29 -6.80 -14.08 -1.77
CA ASN A 29 -7.17 -12.86 -2.49
C ASN A 29 -7.68 -11.78 -1.52
N ASN A 30 -7.71 -10.53 -1.99
CA ASN A 30 -8.16 -9.39 -1.17
C ASN A 30 -9.60 -9.50 -0.66
N SER A 31 -10.50 -10.18 -1.38
CA SER A 31 -11.89 -10.32 -0.92
C SER A 31 -12.01 -11.18 0.33
N GLN A 32 -11.16 -12.21 0.48
CA GLN A 32 -11.04 -12.98 1.72
C GLN A 32 -10.45 -12.12 2.84
N ILE A 33 -9.39 -11.35 2.56
CA ILE A 33 -8.80 -10.41 3.53
C ILE A 33 -9.84 -9.41 4.04
N ALA A 34 -10.63 -8.82 3.14
CA ALA A 34 -11.67 -7.87 3.49
C ALA A 34 -12.78 -8.52 4.35
N ALA A 35 -13.16 -9.77 4.08
CA ALA A 35 -14.13 -10.51 4.89
C ALA A 35 -13.63 -10.77 6.32
N ASP A 36 -12.35 -11.14 6.47
CA ASP A 36 -11.72 -11.33 7.77
C ASP A 36 -11.62 -10.02 8.56
N LEU A 37 -11.24 -8.92 7.89
CA LEU A 37 -11.21 -7.58 8.50
C LEU A 37 -12.59 -7.10 8.94
N VAL A 38 -13.65 -7.35 8.16
CA VAL A 38 -15.04 -7.07 8.56
C VAL A 38 -15.44 -7.87 9.79
N THR A 39 -15.04 -9.14 9.87
CA THR A 39 -15.28 -9.99 11.04
C THR A 39 -14.56 -9.45 12.27
N MET A 40 -13.28 -9.10 12.12
CA MET A 40 -12.46 -8.53 13.18
C MET A 40 -13.05 -7.21 13.71
N ILE A 41 -13.37 -6.26 12.83
CA ILE A 41 -13.89 -4.95 13.25
C ILE A 41 -15.28 -5.06 13.88
N SER A 42 -16.11 -6.00 13.40
CA SER A 42 -17.42 -6.31 14.02
C SER A 42 -17.24 -6.77 15.47
N PHE A 43 -16.28 -7.67 15.71
CA PHE A 43 -15.96 -8.12 17.06
C PHE A 43 -15.42 -6.99 17.94
N PHE A 44 -14.47 -6.19 17.43
CA PHE A 44 -13.91 -5.04 18.15
C PHE A 44 -15.01 -4.05 18.56
N LEU A 45 -15.88 -3.65 17.64
CA LEU A 45 -16.97 -2.70 17.90
C LEU A 45 -18.08 -3.26 18.79
N THR A 46 -18.22 -4.59 18.85
CA THR A 46 -19.11 -5.24 19.83
C THR A 46 -18.51 -5.19 21.23
N LYS A 47 -17.19 -5.34 21.35
CA LYS A 47 -16.49 -5.29 22.64
C LYS A 47 -16.27 -3.87 23.15
N MET A 48 -16.12 -2.91 22.25
CA MET A 48 -15.85 -1.51 22.53
C MET A 48 -16.93 -0.62 21.88
N PRO A 49 -18.20 -0.70 22.35
CA PRO A 49 -19.33 -0.03 21.71
C PRO A 49 -19.20 1.50 21.67
N GLU A 50 -18.39 2.10 22.54
CA GLU A 50 -18.08 3.54 22.52
C GLU A 50 -17.48 4.00 21.19
N PHE A 51 -16.77 3.14 20.46
CA PHE A 51 -16.19 3.47 19.16
C PHE A 51 -17.18 3.38 18.00
N GLN A 52 -18.37 2.80 18.17
CA GLN A 52 -19.36 2.71 17.08
C GLN A 52 -19.79 4.09 16.58
N ASN A 53 -19.76 5.10 17.45
CA ASN A 53 -20.16 6.47 17.15
C ASN A 53 -18.99 7.42 16.83
N VAL A 54 -17.75 6.91 16.91
CA VAL A 54 -16.54 7.66 16.57
C VAL A 54 -16.33 7.55 15.06
N PRO A 55 -16.04 8.66 14.34
CA PRO A 55 -15.68 8.60 12.93
C PRO A 55 -14.48 7.66 12.72
N LEU A 56 -14.69 6.63 11.93
CA LEU A 56 -13.70 5.62 11.59
C LEU A 56 -13.07 5.98 10.25
N TYR A 57 -11.73 6.04 10.24
CA TYR A 57 -10.94 6.18 9.02
C TYR A 57 -10.00 4.99 8.89
N ILE A 58 -9.89 4.44 7.67
CA ILE A 58 -8.97 3.36 7.35
C ILE A 58 -7.76 3.98 6.67
N PHE A 59 -6.58 3.90 7.29
CA PHE A 59 -5.32 4.33 6.67
C PHE A 59 -4.50 3.11 6.29
N SER A 60 -3.89 3.15 5.12
CA SER A 60 -2.99 2.10 4.65
C SER A 60 -1.84 2.64 3.82
N GLU A 61 -0.92 1.73 3.50
CA GLU A 61 0.27 1.96 2.70
C GLU A 61 0.48 0.75 1.77
N SER A 62 1.09 0.92 0.60
CA SER A 62 1.57 -0.17 -0.25
C SER A 62 0.45 -1.11 -0.73
N TYR A 63 0.66 -2.43 -0.66
CA TYR A 63 -0.37 -3.44 -0.87
C TYR A 63 -1.58 -3.26 0.06
N GLY A 64 -1.38 -2.66 1.23
CA GLY A 64 -2.46 -2.24 2.12
C GLY A 64 -3.46 -1.29 1.45
N GLY A 65 -3.10 -0.59 0.36
CA GLY A 65 -4.02 0.18 -0.47
C GLY A 65 -5.16 -0.67 -1.05
N LYS A 66 -4.83 -1.85 -1.60
CA LYS A 66 -5.83 -2.81 -2.11
C LYS A 66 -6.71 -3.33 -0.97
N MET A 67 -6.07 -3.77 0.11
CA MET A 67 -6.76 -4.31 1.29
C MET A 67 -7.72 -3.27 1.88
N ALA A 68 -7.28 -2.01 2.02
CA ALA A 68 -8.07 -0.94 2.61
C ALA A 68 -9.25 -0.52 1.72
N ALA A 69 -9.05 -0.43 0.41
CA ALA A 69 -10.15 -0.12 -0.52
C ALA A 69 -11.24 -1.21 -0.46
N GLU A 70 -10.85 -2.48 -0.51
CA GLU A 70 -11.82 -3.59 -0.43
C GLU A 70 -12.46 -3.71 0.94
N PHE A 71 -11.68 -3.52 2.01
CA PHE A 71 -12.20 -3.51 3.38
C PHE A 71 -13.20 -2.38 3.59
N ALA A 72 -12.90 -1.16 3.15
CA ALA A 72 -13.80 -0.02 3.26
C ALA A 72 -15.14 -0.29 2.57
N LEU A 73 -15.11 -0.83 1.34
CA LEU A 73 -16.31 -1.15 0.58
C LEU A 73 -17.11 -2.30 1.23
N ALA A 74 -16.42 -3.33 1.72
CA ALA A 74 -17.06 -4.45 2.42
C ALA A 74 -17.69 -4.01 3.74
N LEU A 75 -17.00 -3.17 4.51
CA LEU A 75 -17.48 -2.62 5.78
C LEU A 75 -18.67 -1.68 5.58
N TYR A 76 -18.64 -0.83 4.54
CA TYR A 76 -19.79 0.00 4.17
C TYR A 76 -21.05 -0.83 3.93
N LYS A 77 -20.94 -1.91 3.15
CA LYS A 77 -22.06 -2.82 2.88
C LYS A 77 -22.52 -3.57 4.13
N ALA A 78 -21.57 -4.01 4.97
CA ALA A 78 -21.88 -4.63 6.25
C ALA A 78 -22.64 -3.66 7.17
N HIS A 79 -22.28 -2.38 7.15
CA HIS A 79 -22.99 -1.33 7.87
C HIS A 79 -24.39 -1.08 7.31
N ALA A 80 -24.51 -0.86 5.99
CA ALA A 80 -25.78 -0.63 5.33
C ALA A 80 -26.78 -1.79 5.49
N SER A 81 -26.29 -3.02 5.66
CA SER A 81 -27.12 -4.21 5.93
C SER A 81 -27.40 -4.46 7.42
N GLY A 82 -26.94 -3.59 8.33
CA GLY A 82 -27.13 -3.71 9.78
C GLY A 82 -26.26 -4.76 10.46
N LYS A 83 -25.29 -5.37 9.75
CA LYS A 83 -24.38 -6.38 10.32
C LYS A 83 -23.28 -5.76 11.20
N VAL A 84 -22.91 -4.51 10.93
CA VAL A 84 -21.90 -3.78 11.71
C VAL A 84 -22.39 -2.36 11.99
N SER A 85 -22.33 -1.93 13.25
CA SER A 85 -22.63 -0.55 13.63
C SER A 85 -21.33 0.25 13.69
N CYS A 86 -21.09 1.13 12.72
CA CYS A 86 -19.90 2.00 12.68
C CYS A 86 -20.17 3.28 11.90
N LYS A 87 -19.39 4.34 12.17
CA LYS A 87 -19.37 5.55 11.34
C LYS A 87 -18.14 5.59 10.43
N LEU A 88 -18.12 4.76 9.39
CA LEU A 88 -17.04 4.76 8.40
C LEU A 88 -17.07 6.08 7.61
N ALA A 89 -16.06 6.93 7.80
CA ALA A 89 -16.00 8.28 7.26
C ALA A 89 -15.03 8.43 6.08
N GLY A 90 -13.97 7.60 6.04
CA GLY A 90 -12.98 7.71 4.97
C GLY A 90 -12.00 6.56 4.90
N VAL A 91 -11.32 6.48 3.75
CA VAL A 91 -10.17 5.61 3.50
C VAL A 91 -9.04 6.43 2.89
N ALA A 92 -7.82 6.24 3.39
CA ALA A 92 -6.61 6.89 2.93
C ALA A 92 -5.63 5.83 2.42
N LEU A 93 -5.33 5.90 1.12
CA LEU A 93 -4.54 4.95 0.35
C LEU A 93 -3.16 5.56 0.08
N GLY A 94 -2.19 5.20 0.91
CA GLY A 94 -0.80 5.66 0.78
C GLY A 94 -0.01 4.80 -0.15
N ASP A 95 0.69 5.41 -1.11
CA ASP A 95 1.64 4.77 -2.02
C ASP A 95 1.09 3.40 -2.46
N GLY A 96 -0.19 3.43 -2.86
CA GLY A 96 -1.05 2.26 -2.81
C GLY A 96 -0.96 1.43 -4.08
N TRP A 97 -0.68 0.14 -3.94
CA TRP A 97 -0.49 -0.82 -5.05
C TRP A 97 -1.81 -1.19 -5.76
N LEU A 98 -2.66 -0.21 -6.09
CA LEU A 98 -4.00 -0.40 -6.65
C LEU A 98 -3.98 -0.79 -8.12
N SER A 99 -3.03 -0.26 -8.90
CA SER A 99 -2.77 -0.67 -10.27
C SER A 99 -1.30 -1.04 -10.45
N PRO A 100 -0.95 -2.32 -10.23
CA PRO A 100 0.41 -2.80 -10.37
C PRO A 100 0.98 -2.58 -11.77
N LEU A 101 0.14 -2.71 -12.81
CA LEU A 101 0.56 -2.51 -14.19
C LEU A 101 0.89 -1.04 -14.49
N ASP A 102 0.12 -0.08 -13.97
CA ASP A 102 0.39 1.34 -14.21
C ASP A 102 1.68 1.78 -13.48
N SER A 103 1.90 1.28 -12.26
CA SER A 103 3.15 1.50 -11.50
C SER A 103 4.35 0.92 -12.27
N THR A 104 4.32 -0.37 -12.61
CA THR A 104 5.41 -1.00 -13.37
C THR A 104 5.66 -0.37 -14.74
N SER A 105 4.61 0.13 -15.41
CA SER A 105 4.74 0.80 -16.71
C SER A 105 5.39 2.17 -16.64
N THR A 106 5.47 2.77 -15.45
CA THR A 106 5.97 4.14 -15.25
C THR A 106 7.36 4.20 -14.63
N TRP A 107 7.82 3.12 -13.97
CA TRP A 107 9.19 3.00 -13.44
C TRP A 107 10.27 3.49 -14.40
N GLY A 108 10.23 3.06 -15.66
CA GLY A 108 11.23 3.47 -16.65
C GLY A 108 11.24 4.97 -16.89
N GLN A 109 10.07 5.56 -17.09
CA GLN A 109 9.95 7.00 -17.36
C GLN A 109 10.34 7.82 -16.13
N TYR A 110 9.94 7.37 -14.94
CA TYR A 110 10.29 8.01 -13.68
C TYR A 110 11.80 8.01 -13.47
N LEU A 111 12.45 6.86 -13.56
CA LEU A 111 13.90 6.73 -13.40
C LEU A 111 14.70 7.46 -14.48
N TYR A 112 14.21 7.48 -15.73
CA TYR A 112 14.82 8.28 -16.80
C TYR A 112 14.78 9.77 -16.48
N THR A 113 13.64 10.27 -16.00
CA THR A 113 13.47 11.68 -15.62
C THR A 113 14.31 12.05 -14.40
N MET A 114 14.50 11.09 -13.49
CA MET A 114 15.36 11.23 -12.30
C MET A 114 16.85 10.95 -12.59
N SER A 115 17.25 10.80 -13.86
CA SER A 115 18.63 10.61 -14.32
C SER A 115 19.30 9.27 -13.92
N PHE A 116 18.53 8.29 -13.46
CA PHE A 116 19.04 6.95 -13.15
C PHE A 116 19.18 6.06 -14.39
N LEU A 117 18.36 6.30 -15.42
CA LEU A 117 18.35 5.50 -16.64
C LEU A 117 18.61 6.37 -17.87
N ASP A 118 19.24 5.80 -18.88
CA ASP A 118 19.26 6.37 -20.23
C ASP A 118 18.08 5.88 -21.10
N LYS A 119 17.99 6.37 -22.34
CA LYS A 119 16.93 5.98 -23.28
C LYS A 119 16.97 4.50 -23.66
N SER A 120 18.15 3.88 -23.71
CA SER A 120 18.30 2.46 -24.03
C SER A 120 17.76 1.59 -22.89
N ASN A 121 18.09 1.96 -21.65
CA ASN A 121 17.61 1.31 -20.45
C ASN A 121 16.08 1.40 -20.32
N LEU A 122 15.51 2.58 -20.56
CA LEU A 122 14.05 2.80 -20.64
C LEU A 122 13.38 1.80 -21.60
N LEU A 123 13.88 1.70 -22.83
CA LEU A 123 13.32 0.81 -23.85
C LEU A 123 13.45 -0.67 -23.47
N THR A 124 14.50 -1.03 -22.72
CA THR A 124 14.71 -2.39 -22.23
C THR A 124 13.68 -2.75 -21.16
N LEU A 125 13.47 -1.86 -20.19
CA LEU A 125 12.48 -2.08 -19.13
C LEU A 125 11.05 -2.16 -19.71
N ASN A 126 10.72 -1.30 -20.68
CA ASN A 126 9.40 -1.32 -21.34
C ASN A 126 9.06 -2.66 -22.03
N LYS A 127 10.08 -3.42 -22.48
CA LYS A 127 9.86 -4.76 -23.05
C LYS A 127 9.40 -5.75 -21.97
N VAL A 128 10.04 -5.74 -20.81
CA VAL A 128 9.66 -6.62 -19.68
C VAL A 128 8.26 -6.29 -19.19
N VAL A 129 7.92 -5.00 -19.09
CA VAL A 129 6.56 -4.55 -18.74
C VAL A 129 5.51 -5.06 -19.75
N SER A 130 5.85 -5.13 -21.04
CA SER A 130 4.95 -5.70 -22.05
C SER A 130 4.62 -7.17 -21.78
N GLU A 131 5.57 -7.95 -21.28
CA GLU A 131 5.35 -9.35 -20.89
C GLU A 131 4.43 -9.45 -19.66
N ILE A 132 4.62 -8.58 -18.65
CA ILE A 132 3.70 -8.48 -17.50
C ILE A 132 2.28 -8.21 -17.99
N ARG A 133 2.11 -7.24 -18.89
CA ARG A 133 0.80 -6.90 -19.49
C ARG A 133 0.18 -8.10 -20.20
N GLN A 134 0.95 -8.84 -20.99
CA GLN A 134 0.47 -10.03 -21.70
C GLN A 134 0.02 -11.12 -20.72
N ALA A 135 0.79 -11.37 -19.66
CA ALA A 135 0.41 -12.33 -18.62
C ALA A 135 -0.91 -11.94 -17.94
N LEU A 136 -1.11 -10.65 -17.64
CA LEU A 136 -2.37 -10.14 -17.06
C LEU A 136 -3.55 -10.30 -18.02
N VAL A 137 -3.39 -9.96 -19.32
CA VAL A 137 -4.42 -10.17 -20.35
C VAL A 137 -4.78 -11.65 -20.48
N ALA A 138 -3.79 -12.54 -20.37
CA ALA A 138 -3.97 -13.99 -20.37
C ALA A 138 -4.51 -14.55 -19.04
N LYS A 139 -4.83 -13.70 -18.05
CA LYS A 139 -5.31 -14.06 -16.71
C LYS A 139 -4.32 -14.94 -15.92
N GLN A 140 -3.03 -14.78 -16.18
CA GLN A 140 -1.95 -15.52 -15.52
C GLN A 140 -1.35 -14.67 -14.40
N GLY A 141 -2.13 -14.39 -13.34
CA GLY A 141 -1.72 -13.48 -12.25
C GLY A 141 -0.41 -13.90 -11.56
N ALA A 142 -0.23 -15.19 -11.26
CA ALA A 142 1.01 -15.69 -10.67
C ALA A 142 2.23 -15.48 -11.59
N LYS A 143 2.04 -15.67 -12.91
CA LYS A 143 3.09 -15.42 -13.89
C LYS A 143 3.44 -13.93 -13.98
N ALA A 144 2.44 -13.06 -13.93
CA ALA A 144 2.65 -11.62 -13.89
C ALA A 144 3.48 -11.22 -12.66
N THR A 145 3.25 -11.83 -11.49
CA THR A 145 4.03 -11.59 -10.27
C THR A 145 5.49 -12.05 -10.40
N GLU A 146 5.75 -13.18 -11.06
CA GLU A 146 7.14 -13.60 -11.36
C GLU A 146 7.85 -12.63 -12.32
N LEU A 147 7.14 -12.15 -13.34
CA LEU A 147 7.66 -11.18 -14.30
C LEU A 147 7.90 -9.81 -13.66
N TRP A 148 7.04 -9.40 -12.72
CA TRP A 148 7.26 -8.22 -11.88
C TRP A 148 8.55 -8.33 -11.07
N ALA A 149 8.78 -9.45 -10.37
CA ALA A 149 10.01 -9.68 -9.63
C ALA A 149 11.25 -9.64 -10.56
N SER A 150 11.14 -10.16 -11.78
CA SER A 150 12.20 -10.08 -12.79
C SER A 150 12.44 -8.65 -13.29
N ALA A 151 11.39 -7.83 -13.39
CA ALA A 151 11.51 -6.41 -13.72
C ALA A 151 12.22 -5.63 -12.61
N GLU A 152 11.98 -5.99 -11.34
CA GLU A 152 12.73 -5.40 -10.22
C GLU A 152 14.23 -5.71 -10.33
N ASP A 153 14.60 -6.97 -10.61
CA ASP A 153 16.01 -7.34 -10.78
C ASP A 153 16.69 -6.54 -11.90
N LEU A 154 15.97 -6.32 -13.01
CA LEU A 154 16.47 -5.51 -14.12
C LEU A 154 16.68 -4.05 -13.69
N VAL A 155 15.73 -3.45 -12.97
CA VAL A 155 15.88 -2.07 -12.48
C VAL A 155 17.08 -1.95 -11.55
N GLU A 156 17.27 -2.88 -10.62
CA GLU A 156 18.45 -2.86 -9.73
C GLU A 156 19.75 -2.98 -10.52
N GLN A 157 19.81 -3.87 -11.51
CA GLN A 157 20.98 -4.02 -12.36
C GLN A 157 21.30 -2.72 -13.12
N LEU A 158 20.28 -2.05 -13.66
CA LEU A 158 20.45 -0.84 -14.48
C LEU A 158 20.81 0.40 -13.64
N THR A 159 20.49 0.39 -12.35
CA THR A 159 20.62 1.56 -11.46
C THR A 159 21.70 1.40 -10.39
N ASN A 160 22.47 0.31 -10.44
CA ASN A 160 23.45 -0.06 -9.42
C ASN A 160 22.82 -0.28 -8.02
N GLY A 161 21.64 -0.90 -7.96
CA GLY A 161 21.00 -1.26 -6.69
C GLY A 161 20.26 -0.09 -6.02
N ILE A 162 19.46 0.65 -6.80
CA ILE A 162 18.59 1.70 -6.26
C ILE A 162 17.70 1.18 -5.13
N ASP A 163 17.41 2.03 -4.14
CA ASP A 163 16.43 1.70 -3.12
C ASP A 163 15.00 1.88 -3.68
N TRP A 164 14.21 0.81 -3.60
CA TRP A 164 12.84 0.74 -4.10
C TRP A 164 11.85 1.64 -3.38
N TYR A 165 12.15 2.01 -2.14
CA TYR A 165 11.24 2.69 -1.24
C TYR A 165 11.59 4.17 -1.12
N ASN A 166 12.81 4.57 -1.46
CA ASN A 166 13.18 5.97 -1.63
C ASN A 166 14.43 6.08 -2.50
N ILE A 167 14.28 6.59 -3.73
CA ILE A 167 15.37 6.64 -4.72
C ILE A 167 16.60 7.47 -4.32
N LEU A 168 16.51 8.26 -3.25
CA LEU A 168 17.64 9.05 -2.72
C LEU A 168 18.32 8.38 -1.51
N GLN A 169 17.80 7.28 -0.99
CA GLN A 169 18.46 6.54 0.09
C GLN A 169 19.72 5.83 -0.41
N PRO A 170 20.71 5.61 0.47
CA PRO A 170 21.91 4.87 0.12
C PRO A 170 21.56 3.50 -0.46
N GLN A 171 22.27 3.13 -1.52
CA GLN A 171 22.14 1.80 -2.13
C GLN A 171 22.50 0.75 -1.08
N SER A 172 21.59 -0.17 -0.81
CA SER A 172 21.85 -1.22 0.18
C SER A 172 22.97 -2.15 -0.34
N GLU A 173 24.03 -2.34 0.45
CA GLU A 173 25.13 -3.27 0.12
C GLU A 173 24.63 -4.72 -0.06
N GLN A 174 23.48 -5.05 0.54
CA GLN A 174 22.95 -6.41 0.62
C GLN A 174 22.39 -6.95 -0.71
N VAL A 175 21.92 -6.09 -1.61
CA VAL A 175 21.25 -6.51 -2.84
C VAL A 175 22.24 -6.86 -3.96
N ALA A 176 23.40 -6.19 -4.00
CA ALA A 176 24.47 -6.49 -4.96
C ALA A 176 24.98 -7.95 -4.88
N ALA A 177 24.71 -8.63 -3.77
CA ALA A 177 25.12 -10.02 -3.50
C ALA A 177 24.00 -11.07 -3.64
N LEU A 178 22.78 -10.70 -4.09
CA LEU A 178 21.72 -11.70 -4.31
C LEU A 178 22.17 -12.73 -5.36
N ASN A 179 22.21 -14.00 -4.97
CA ASN A 179 22.59 -15.07 -5.88
C ASN A 179 21.59 -15.11 -7.05
N LYS A 180 22.06 -14.81 -8.26
CA LYS A 180 21.26 -14.84 -9.50
C LYS A 180 20.64 -16.21 -9.78
N GLU A 181 21.10 -17.26 -9.10
CA GLU A 181 20.56 -18.62 -9.19
C GLU A 181 19.23 -18.81 -8.43
N LEU A 182 18.87 -17.93 -7.50
CA LEU A 182 17.58 -18.02 -6.79
C LEU A 182 16.41 -17.73 -7.74
N PRO A 183 15.23 -18.34 -7.56
CA PRO A 183 14.01 -17.95 -8.27
C PRO A 183 13.66 -16.46 -8.10
N PRO A 184 13.00 -15.80 -9.07
CA PRO A 184 12.65 -14.37 -8.99
C PRO A 184 11.85 -14.00 -7.73
N LEU A 185 10.87 -14.83 -7.34
CA LEU A 185 10.06 -14.55 -6.15
C LEU A 185 10.86 -14.64 -4.85
N ASP A 186 11.88 -15.51 -4.79
CA ASP A 186 12.74 -15.61 -3.62
C ASP A 186 13.65 -14.38 -3.51
N ARG A 187 14.13 -13.85 -4.64
CA ARG A 187 14.86 -12.56 -4.67
C ARG A 187 13.98 -11.40 -4.24
N ALA A 188 12.76 -11.30 -4.78
CA ALA A 188 11.80 -10.28 -4.37
C ALA A 188 11.43 -10.39 -2.88
N TYR A 189 11.31 -11.61 -2.35
CA TYR A 189 11.14 -11.83 -0.91
C TYR A 189 12.32 -11.28 -0.12
N ILE A 190 13.57 -11.58 -0.51
CA ILE A 190 14.75 -11.09 0.23
C ILE A 190 14.79 -9.55 0.22
N ARG A 191 14.56 -8.95 -0.96
CA ARG A 191 14.55 -7.50 -1.19
C ARG A 191 13.48 -6.78 -0.37
N ASN A 192 12.24 -7.24 -0.47
CA ASN A 192 11.07 -6.48 -0.01
C ASN A 192 10.53 -6.96 1.34
N VAL A 193 10.85 -8.18 1.77
CA VAL A 193 10.20 -8.87 2.90
C VAL A 193 11.22 -9.22 4.00
N ALA A 194 12.29 -9.95 3.65
CA ALA A 194 13.20 -10.56 4.62
C ALA A 194 13.95 -9.52 5.50
N ARG A 195 14.25 -8.34 4.95
CA ARG A 195 14.92 -7.26 5.68
C ARG A 195 14.17 -6.79 6.93
N PHE A 196 12.88 -7.09 7.03
CA PHE A 196 12.03 -6.72 8.16
C PHE A 196 11.90 -7.80 9.25
N TYR A 197 12.60 -8.94 9.11
CA TYR A 197 12.59 -10.01 10.11
C TYR A 197 13.68 -9.89 11.17
N ASN A 198 14.71 -9.08 10.91
CA ASN A 198 15.84 -8.90 11.80
C ASN A 198 15.96 -7.43 12.22
N GLY A 199 16.44 -7.19 13.43
CA GLY A 199 16.74 -5.85 13.95
C GLY A 199 15.95 -5.50 15.20
N THR A 200 16.14 -4.26 15.66
CA THR A 200 15.70 -3.79 16.99
C THR A 200 14.19 -3.88 17.20
N LEU A 201 13.38 -3.73 16.15
CA LEU A 201 11.94 -3.88 16.24
C LEU A 201 11.53 -5.36 16.42
N ALA A 202 12.14 -6.28 15.69
CA ALA A 202 11.84 -7.71 15.83
C ALA A 202 12.23 -8.21 17.23
N ASP A 203 13.36 -7.74 17.76
CA ASP A 203 13.79 -8.04 19.14
C ASP A 203 12.81 -7.48 20.18
N LEU A 204 12.37 -6.22 20.00
CA LEU A 204 11.40 -5.58 20.88
C LEU A 204 10.06 -6.32 20.87
N MET A 205 9.55 -6.65 19.69
CA MET A 205 8.28 -7.34 19.51
C MET A 205 8.38 -8.73 20.15
N ASN A 206 9.33 -9.56 19.72
CA ASN A 206 9.45 -10.95 20.17
C ASN A 206 9.95 -11.13 21.61
N GLY A 207 10.52 -10.10 22.22
CA GLY A 207 10.87 -10.07 23.64
C GLY A 207 9.79 -9.41 24.50
N PRO A 208 10.04 -8.20 25.03
CA PRO A 208 9.22 -7.59 26.07
C PRO A 208 7.76 -7.34 25.66
N VAL A 209 7.48 -7.06 24.38
CA VAL A 209 6.10 -6.86 23.92
C VAL A 209 5.31 -8.16 23.95
N LYS A 210 5.86 -9.24 23.39
CA LYS A 210 5.22 -10.57 23.42
C LYS A 210 4.95 -11.03 24.86
N GLU A 211 5.93 -10.85 25.74
CA GLU A 211 5.77 -11.14 27.18
C GLU A 211 4.66 -10.31 27.81
N LYS A 212 4.58 -9.02 27.50
CA LYS A 212 3.59 -8.11 28.06
C LYS A 212 2.16 -8.41 27.58
N LEU A 213 2.01 -8.78 26.31
CA LEU A 213 0.71 -9.18 25.74
C LEU A 213 0.20 -10.48 26.37
N GLY A 214 1.10 -11.46 26.61
CA GLY A 214 0.82 -12.70 27.35
C GLY A 214 -0.15 -13.69 26.68
N SER A 215 -0.91 -13.25 25.67
CA SER A 215 -1.89 -14.04 24.93
C SER A 215 -1.35 -14.65 23.63
N ILE A 216 -0.15 -14.24 23.19
CA ILE A 216 0.45 -14.74 21.96
C ILE A 216 1.02 -16.15 22.18
N PRO A 217 0.64 -17.15 21.37
CA PRO A 217 1.16 -18.51 21.49
C PRO A 217 2.70 -18.55 21.39
N LYS A 218 3.32 -19.50 22.10
CA LYS A 218 4.79 -19.62 22.14
C LYS A 218 5.40 -19.81 20.75
N ASN A 219 4.73 -20.58 19.88
CA ASN A 219 5.16 -20.90 18.52
C ASN A 219 4.89 -19.80 17.49
N VAL A 220 4.23 -18.69 17.88
CA VAL A 220 3.99 -17.55 16.98
C VAL A 220 5.07 -16.50 17.20
N THR A 221 5.86 -16.22 16.18
CA THR A 221 6.91 -15.19 16.20
C THR A 221 6.48 -14.05 15.31
N TRP A 222 6.60 -12.83 15.81
CA TRP A 222 6.35 -11.63 15.02
C TRP A 222 7.45 -11.47 13.97
N GLY A 223 7.03 -11.24 12.72
CA GLY A 223 7.89 -10.76 11.64
C GLY A 223 7.27 -9.53 11.00
N GLY A 224 8.09 -8.61 10.50
CA GLY A 224 7.59 -7.37 9.89
C GLY A 224 6.81 -7.60 8.59
N GLN A 225 6.98 -8.75 7.94
CA GLN A 225 6.15 -9.21 6.82
C GLN A 225 6.02 -10.75 6.87
N SER A 226 5.30 -11.37 5.93
CA SER A 226 5.11 -12.84 5.88
C SER A 226 5.29 -13.41 4.47
N GLY A 227 6.32 -14.24 4.30
CA GLY A 227 6.61 -14.89 3.02
C GLY A 227 5.54 -15.88 2.59
N GLU A 228 4.95 -16.63 3.54
CA GLU A 228 3.89 -17.59 3.24
C GLU A 228 2.58 -16.90 2.83
N VAL A 229 2.24 -15.77 3.47
CA VAL A 229 1.12 -14.92 3.04
C VAL A 229 1.36 -14.36 1.64
N PHE A 230 2.57 -13.88 1.35
CA PHE A 230 2.91 -13.40 0.01
C PHE A 230 2.77 -14.51 -1.05
N LYS A 231 3.23 -15.72 -0.76
CA LYS A 231 3.08 -16.89 -1.64
C LYS A 231 1.61 -17.25 -1.86
N ALA A 232 0.78 -17.18 -0.82
CA ALA A 232 -0.66 -17.42 -0.92
C ALA A 232 -1.36 -16.38 -1.82
N LEU A 233 -0.92 -15.12 -1.77
CA LEU A 233 -1.47 -14.02 -2.56
C LEU A 233 -0.84 -13.84 -3.95
N LYS A 234 0.16 -14.66 -4.34
CA LYS A 234 0.94 -14.42 -5.57
C LYS A 234 0.09 -14.31 -6.84
N ALA A 235 -1.05 -15.00 -6.90
CA ALA A 235 -1.94 -14.96 -8.06
C ALA A 235 -2.79 -13.68 -8.11
N ASP A 236 -3.03 -13.05 -6.96
CA ASP A 236 -3.82 -11.83 -6.79
C ASP A 236 -2.94 -10.57 -6.80
N PHE A 237 -1.64 -10.73 -6.48
CA PHE A 237 -0.71 -9.62 -6.24
C PHE A 237 -0.64 -8.60 -7.39
N MET A 238 -0.59 -9.05 -8.65
CA MET A 238 -0.51 -8.18 -9.82
C MET A 238 -1.88 -7.78 -10.41
N LEU A 239 -3.00 -8.27 -9.88
CA LEU A 239 -4.32 -7.90 -10.38
C LEU A 239 -4.70 -6.47 -9.94
N PRO A 240 -5.38 -5.67 -10.77
CA PRO A 240 -5.79 -4.32 -10.37
C PRO A 240 -6.96 -4.34 -9.37
N ALA A 241 -7.01 -3.35 -8.48
CA ALA A 241 -8.11 -3.10 -7.55
C ALA A 241 -8.76 -1.70 -7.73
N VAL A 242 -8.48 -1.05 -8.86
CA VAL A 242 -8.97 0.31 -9.19
C VAL A 242 -10.51 0.35 -9.25
N ASP A 243 -11.15 -0.70 -9.75
CA ASP A 243 -12.63 -0.78 -9.80
C ASP A 243 -13.24 -0.68 -8.38
N THR A 244 -12.54 -1.10 -7.32
CA THR A 244 -13.01 -0.92 -5.94
C THR A 244 -13.05 0.56 -5.55
N VAL A 245 -12.08 1.36 -6.02
CA VAL A 245 -12.06 2.81 -5.82
C VAL A 245 -13.20 3.48 -6.58
N ASP A 246 -13.48 3.06 -7.83
CA ASP A 246 -14.65 3.54 -8.58
C ASP A 246 -15.93 3.32 -7.76
N ARG A 247 -16.09 2.15 -7.17
CA ARG A 247 -17.28 1.81 -6.38
C ARG A 247 -17.38 2.60 -5.08
N LEU A 248 -16.26 2.81 -4.39
CA LEU A 248 -16.25 3.69 -3.22
C LEU A 248 -16.73 5.10 -3.58
N LEU A 249 -16.25 5.65 -4.70
CA LEU A 249 -16.60 6.99 -5.13
C LEU A 249 -18.04 7.14 -5.63
N ASN A 250 -18.60 6.09 -6.23
CA ASN A 250 -19.93 6.12 -6.87
C ASN A 250 -21.07 5.56 -5.99
N GLU A 251 -20.79 4.56 -5.15
CA GLU A 251 -21.83 3.81 -4.40
C GLU A 251 -21.91 4.25 -2.92
N THR A 252 -21.01 5.12 -2.46
CA THR A 252 -20.87 5.48 -1.04
C THR A 252 -20.64 6.97 -0.83
N ASP A 253 -20.82 7.43 0.41
CA ASP A 253 -20.46 8.76 0.90
C ASP A 253 -19.06 8.82 1.52
N ILE A 254 -18.29 7.74 1.44
CA ILE A 254 -16.95 7.62 2.03
C ILE A 254 -15.99 8.55 1.29
N LYS A 255 -15.20 9.29 2.07
CA LYS A 255 -14.08 10.09 1.55
C LYS A 255 -12.91 9.19 1.19
N VAL A 256 -12.44 9.27 -0.05
CA VAL A 256 -11.25 8.56 -0.53
C VAL A 256 -10.10 9.56 -0.67
N ALA A 257 -9.05 9.37 0.11
CA ALA A 257 -7.80 10.09 -0.04
C ALA A 257 -6.74 9.16 -0.63
N VAL A 258 -6.05 9.61 -1.67
CA VAL A 258 -4.86 8.94 -2.22
C VAL A 258 -3.66 9.83 -1.87
N TYR A 259 -2.57 9.25 -1.40
CA TYR A 259 -1.34 10.01 -1.20
C TYR A 259 -0.13 9.25 -1.71
N SER A 260 0.86 9.98 -2.23
CA SER A 260 2.10 9.40 -2.75
C SER A 260 3.32 10.18 -2.25
N GLY A 261 4.35 9.46 -1.84
CA GLY A 261 5.70 9.97 -1.70
C GLY A 261 6.30 10.31 -3.06
N GLN A 262 6.91 11.48 -3.18
CA GLN A 262 7.55 11.92 -4.42
C GLN A 262 8.71 11.00 -4.87
N LEU A 263 9.39 10.38 -3.92
CA LEU A 263 10.62 9.61 -4.10
C LEU A 263 10.39 8.09 -4.07
N ASP A 264 9.13 7.65 -3.98
CA ASP A 264 8.80 6.23 -4.06
C ASP A 264 9.03 5.72 -5.49
N LEU A 265 9.69 4.56 -5.60
CA LEU A 265 9.88 3.87 -6.87
C LEU A 265 8.91 2.71 -7.02
N ILE A 266 8.71 1.91 -5.97
CA ILE A 266 7.88 0.71 -6.08
C ILE A 266 6.45 1.10 -6.49
N VAL A 267 5.87 2.15 -5.88
CA VAL A 267 4.54 2.69 -6.24
C VAL A 267 4.67 4.18 -6.58
N ASP A 268 5.40 4.46 -7.66
CA ASP A 268 5.72 5.84 -8.02
C ASP A 268 4.48 6.72 -8.27
N ALA A 269 4.66 8.01 -8.04
CA ALA A 269 3.60 8.99 -8.16
C ALA A 269 3.03 9.09 -9.59
N LEU A 270 3.83 8.78 -10.63
CA LEU A 270 3.34 8.82 -12.01
C LEU A 270 2.40 7.64 -12.30
N GLY A 271 2.74 6.43 -11.84
CA GLY A 271 1.86 5.27 -11.88
C GLY A 271 0.56 5.51 -11.11
N THR A 272 0.65 6.16 -9.94
CA THR A 272 -0.53 6.56 -9.17
C THR A 272 -1.45 7.49 -9.97
N LEU A 273 -0.88 8.48 -10.65
CA LEU A 273 -1.65 9.40 -11.49
C LEU A 273 -2.31 8.68 -12.68
N GLN A 274 -1.61 7.75 -13.32
CA GLN A 274 -2.14 7.03 -14.48
C GLN A 274 -3.40 6.24 -14.17
N TRP A 275 -3.45 5.52 -13.05
CA TRP A 275 -4.68 4.78 -12.70
C TRP A 275 -5.79 5.72 -12.24
N MET A 276 -5.45 6.82 -11.54
CA MET A 276 -6.44 7.81 -11.11
C MET A 276 -7.12 8.53 -12.28
N GLU A 277 -6.38 8.80 -13.36
CA GLU A 277 -6.93 9.39 -14.59
C GLU A 277 -7.94 8.49 -15.30
N GLN A 278 -7.91 7.18 -15.01
CA GLN A 278 -8.78 6.16 -15.59
C GLN A 278 -10.02 5.86 -14.73
N LEU A 279 -10.18 6.53 -13.57
CA LEU A 279 -11.33 6.34 -12.69
C LEU A 279 -12.66 6.62 -13.42
N LYS A 280 -13.61 5.68 -13.29
CA LYS A 280 -14.96 5.76 -13.82
C LYS A 280 -15.86 6.49 -12.82
N TRP A 281 -15.53 7.74 -12.54
CA TRP A 281 -16.24 8.57 -11.57
C TRP A 281 -16.71 9.88 -12.21
N PRO A 282 -18.01 10.25 -12.12
CA PRO A 282 -18.54 11.45 -12.76
C PRO A 282 -17.84 12.76 -12.38
N GLY A 283 -17.21 12.82 -11.20
CA GLY A 283 -16.46 13.99 -10.75
C GLY A 283 -15.06 14.16 -11.36
N MET A 284 -14.62 13.23 -12.23
CA MET A 284 -13.22 13.18 -12.68
C MET A 284 -12.78 14.45 -13.43
N LYS A 285 -13.64 15.01 -14.29
CA LYS A 285 -13.35 16.23 -15.05
C LYS A 285 -13.12 17.45 -14.15
N ASP A 286 -13.95 17.60 -13.12
CA ASP A 286 -13.83 18.69 -12.15
C ASP A 286 -12.62 18.46 -11.24
N PHE A 287 -12.34 17.22 -10.84
CA PHE A 287 -11.14 16.87 -10.07
C PHE A 287 -9.83 17.09 -10.86
N GLN A 288 -9.84 16.89 -12.17
CA GLN A 288 -8.71 17.24 -13.04
C GLN A 288 -8.49 18.76 -13.10
N SER A 289 -9.58 19.52 -13.08
CA SER A 289 -9.56 20.99 -13.14
C SER A 289 -9.36 21.65 -11.77
N ALA A 290 -9.47 20.88 -10.68
CA ALA A 290 -9.31 21.37 -9.32
C ALA A 290 -7.89 21.93 -9.08
N THR A 291 -7.83 23.04 -8.35
CA THR A 291 -6.56 23.70 -8.05
C THR A 291 -5.67 22.82 -7.18
N LYS A 292 -4.41 22.65 -7.59
CA LYS A 292 -3.36 22.03 -6.79
C LYS A 292 -2.83 23.05 -5.79
N THR A 293 -3.15 22.86 -4.52
CA THR A 293 -2.80 23.78 -3.43
C THR A 293 -1.55 23.29 -2.69
N PRO A 294 -0.58 24.17 -2.37
CA PRO A 294 0.58 23.78 -1.58
C PRO A 294 0.18 23.46 -0.14
N MET A 295 0.74 22.38 0.40
CA MET A 295 0.70 22.06 1.82
C MET A 295 1.97 22.60 2.48
N VAL A 296 1.84 23.67 3.26
CA VAL A 296 2.96 24.34 3.94
C VAL A 296 3.08 23.83 5.37
N VAL A 297 4.27 23.36 5.74
CA VAL A 297 4.61 22.89 7.09
C VAL A 297 5.89 23.59 7.53
N GLN A 298 5.85 24.23 8.70
CA GLN A 298 6.99 24.98 9.25
C GLN A 298 7.57 26.05 8.29
N GLY A 299 6.72 26.66 7.46
CA GLY A 299 7.14 27.68 6.50
C GLY A 299 7.72 27.15 5.18
N GLU A 300 7.83 25.82 5.02
CA GLU A 300 8.26 25.19 3.77
C GLU A 300 7.09 24.48 3.08
N THR A 301 7.11 24.45 1.74
CA THR A 301 6.21 23.60 0.97
C THR A 301 6.61 22.15 1.18
N ALA A 302 5.83 21.41 1.97
CA ALA A 302 6.04 20.01 2.28
C ALA A 302 5.33 19.07 1.29
N GLY A 303 4.43 19.60 0.47
CA GLY A 303 3.60 18.83 -0.41
C GLY A 303 2.62 19.67 -1.19
N TYR A 304 1.76 18.99 -1.90
CA TYR A 304 0.60 19.58 -2.55
C TYR A 304 -0.60 18.67 -2.36
N HIS A 305 -1.79 19.24 -2.47
CA HIS A 305 -3.00 18.45 -2.56
C HIS A 305 -3.98 19.05 -3.56
N LYS A 306 -4.89 18.23 -4.06
CA LYS A 306 -6.10 18.67 -4.75
C LYS A 306 -7.26 17.78 -4.34
N ALA A 307 -8.46 18.33 -4.35
CA ALA A 307 -9.65 17.60 -3.97
C ALA A 307 -10.87 18.08 -4.75
N PHE A 308 -11.82 17.18 -4.90
CA PHE A 308 -13.15 17.49 -5.39
C PHE A 308 -14.13 16.46 -4.80
N LYS A 309 -15.23 16.93 -4.21
CA LYS A 309 -16.24 16.07 -3.56
C LYS A 309 -15.60 15.06 -2.59
N ASN A 310 -15.74 13.76 -2.85
CA ASN A 310 -15.25 12.67 -2.01
C ASN A 310 -13.92 12.06 -2.47
N LEU A 311 -13.20 12.70 -3.40
CA LEU A 311 -11.84 12.29 -3.81
C LEU A 311 -10.80 13.39 -3.52
N ALA A 312 -9.71 13.01 -2.87
CA ALA A 312 -8.52 13.86 -2.68
C ALA A 312 -7.25 13.13 -3.11
N LEU A 313 -6.28 13.89 -3.63
CA LEU A 313 -4.93 13.42 -3.94
C LEU A 313 -3.91 14.33 -3.25
N TYR A 314 -2.92 13.71 -2.62
CA TYR A 314 -1.81 14.36 -1.95
C TYR A 314 -0.48 13.89 -2.55
N TRP A 315 0.44 14.83 -2.74
CA TRP A 315 1.84 14.55 -3.07
C TRP A 315 2.69 15.05 -1.92
N VAL A 316 3.49 14.17 -1.32
CA VAL A 316 4.39 14.54 -0.24
C VAL A 316 5.81 14.65 -0.79
N LEU A 317 6.35 15.88 -0.79
CA LEU A 317 7.68 16.14 -1.34
C LEU A 317 8.74 15.53 -0.43
N LYS A 318 9.87 15.12 -1.03
CA LYS A 318 11.03 14.54 -0.32
C LYS A 318 10.75 13.25 0.47
N ALA A 319 9.55 12.67 0.36
CA ALA A 319 9.18 11.41 0.97
C ALA A 319 9.22 10.27 -0.04
N GLY A 320 9.68 9.10 0.36
CA GLY A 320 9.50 7.85 -0.36
C GLY A 320 8.21 7.13 0.06
N HIS A 321 8.22 5.81 -0.09
CA HIS A 321 7.09 4.90 0.13
C HIS A 321 6.48 5.00 1.53
N MET A 322 7.35 5.04 2.55
CA MET A 322 6.95 5.20 3.94
C MET A 322 6.85 6.69 4.30
N VAL A 323 5.85 7.37 3.72
CA VAL A 323 5.63 8.81 3.89
C VAL A 323 5.71 9.28 5.36
N PRO A 324 5.10 8.59 6.35
CA PRO A 324 5.21 9.00 7.76
C PRO A 324 6.62 8.89 8.35
N ALA A 325 7.47 8.01 7.83
CA ALA A 325 8.85 7.85 8.28
C ALA A 325 9.75 8.95 7.69
N ASP A 326 9.62 9.22 6.40
CA ASP A 326 10.47 10.19 5.70
C ASP A 326 10.06 11.65 5.96
N ALA A 327 8.75 11.91 6.08
CA ALA A 327 8.20 13.27 6.24
C ALA A 327 7.13 13.33 7.34
N PRO A 328 7.49 13.06 8.62
CA PRO A 328 6.53 12.88 9.72
C PRO A 328 5.61 14.08 9.96
N LEU A 329 6.13 15.31 9.82
CA LEU A 329 5.34 16.53 10.00
C LEU A 329 4.36 16.75 8.85
N ALA A 330 4.77 16.45 7.61
CA ALA A 330 3.91 16.50 6.44
C ALA A 330 2.80 15.44 6.52
N ALA A 331 3.17 14.21 6.89
CA ALA A 331 2.23 13.12 7.11
C ALA A 331 1.21 13.45 8.21
N GLN A 332 1.66 14.07 9.32
CA GLN A 332 0.77 14.51 10.38
C GLN A 332 -0.21 15.60 9.91
N ALA A 333 0.27 16.60 9.17
CA ALA A 333 -0.57 17.67 8.62
C ALA A 333 -1.61 17.12 7.63
N MET A 334 -1.19 16.23 6.73
CA MET A 334 -2.05 15.54 5.78
C MET A 334 -3.11 14.68 6.50
N ALA A 335 -2.71 13.84 7.46
CA ALA A 335 -3.64 12.98 8.21
C ALA A 335 -4.66 13.80 8.99
N HIS A 336 -4.24 14.93 9.59
CA HIS A 336 -5.17 15.86 10.23
C HIS A 336 -6.17 16.43 9.21
N HIS A 337 -5.68 16.92 8.07
CA HIS A 337 -6.52 17.47 7.00
C HIS A 337 -7.57 16.46 6.46
N ILE A 338 -7.15 15.20 6.25
CA ILE A 338 -8.03 14.11 5.82
C ILE A 338 -9.14 13.86 6.86
N THR A 339 -8.77 13.79 8.15
CA THR A 339 -9.69 13.39 9.23
C THR A 339 -10.59 14.52 9.73
N THR A 340 -10.22 15.78 9.53
CA THR A 340 -11.12 16.93 9.78
C THR A 340 -12.07 17.19 8.60
N GLY A 341 -11.86 16.53 7.46
CA GLY A 341 -12.69 16.66 6.28
C GLY A 341 -12.68 18.06 5.66
N GLN A 342 -11.58 18.81 5.84
CA GLN A 342 -11.42 20.18 5.34
C GLN A 342 -11.04 20.21 3.85
N TRP A 343 -11.75 19.46 3.02
CA TRP A 343 -11.52 19.40 1.57
C TRP A 343 -12.76 18.99 0.80
#